data_AF-Q1QIY1-F1
#
_entry.id   AF-Q1QIY1-F1
#
_cell.length_a   1.000
_cell.length_b   1.000
_cell.length_c   1.000
_cell.angle_alpha   90.00
_cell.angle_beta   90.00
_cell.angle_gamma   90.00
#
_symmetry.space_group_name_H-M   'P 1'
#
loop_
_entity.id
_entity.type
_entity.pdbx_description
1 polymer ?
#
loop_
_entity_poly.entity_id
_entity_poly.type
_entity_poly.pdbx_seq_one_letter_code
_entity_poly.pdbx_strand_id
1 'polypeptide(L)'
;MSGRGTRTSEMRFAAYLEGLASVIGHADRKAPLRDYCVGLMTCAGRKSVEPMAAATAPERTAAQHQSLLHFVGSGTWSDEKVLGKVRAMVLPAIERRGPIEAWIIDDTGFPKQGRHSVGVARQYCGQLGKQDNCQVAVSLSVANHNASLPVAYRLYLPKEWTEDCDRRRKVGISAEAGFQTKPEIALEQLRWACATGLPRGVVLMDAGYGNNSDMRTEITALGLTYVAGLLSSTTVWAPGTGPLPPKPWSGRGRPPKLMRRNRQHQPVAVKTLALGLPAKAWRTITWRQGTNEKLTSRFARVRVRAAHRDYWQSTRRLEEWLLIEWPKGEDQPTKYWLSTLPEDVAFRTLVDMAKLRWRIERDYQDLKQEVGLGHFEGRGWRGFHHHATMCIAAYGFLISERETIPPSGARRTRPIPLARIPADRRPRGSAVADPTSYSKFDRNDAAAARTGARPHPGEMSLLCDQLRLPPRPSFVTQ
;
A
#
# COMPACT_ATOMS: atom_id res chain seq x y z
N MET A 1 -40.06 27.27 -6.86
CA MET A 1 -38.62 26.93 -7.02
C MET A 1 -37.93 27.43 -5.75
N SER A 2 -37.40 26.62 -4.83
CA SER A 2 -36.27 25.71 -4.95
C SER A 2 -36.24 24.79 -3.72
N GLY A 3 -36.54 23.51 -3.91
CA GLY A 3 -36.40 22.46 -2.89
C GLY A 3 -35.47 21.37 -3.40
N ARG A 4 -34.16 21.61 -3.47
CA ARG A 4 -33.18 20.53 -3.59
C ARG A 4 -32.95 19.96 -2.21
N GLY A 5 -33.78 18.99 -1.83
CA GLY A 5 -33.64 18.26 -0.57
C GLY A 5 -32.25 17.62 -0.46
N THR A 6 -31.51 17.97 0.58
CA THR A 6 -30.31 17.28 1.03
C THR A 6 -30.71 15.86 1.42
N ARG A 7 -30.53 14.88 0.51
CA ARG A 7 -30.65 13.46 0.86
C ARG A 7 -29.76 13.18 2.09
N THR A 8 -30.24 12.42 3.05
CA THR A 8 -29.41 11.99 4.19
C THR A 8 -28.31 11.04 3.72
N SER A 9 -27.24 10.88 4.51
CA SER A 9 -26.15 9.92 4.19
C SER A 9 -26.69 8.49 4.05
N GLU A 10 -27.68 8.12 4.85
CA GLU A 10 -28.38 6.83 4.78
C GLU A 10 -29.09 6.61 3.43
N MET A 11 -29.79 7.62 2.90
CA MET A 11 -30.42 7.53 1.58
C MET A 11 -29.39 7.36 0.46
N ARG A 12 -28.24 8.05 0.57
CA ARG A 12 -27.14 7.88 -0.39
C ARG A 12 -26.51 6.50 -0.27
N PHE A 13 -26.35 5.98 0.94
CA PHE A 13 -25.84 4.63 1.15
C PHE A 13 -26.78 3.56 0.58
N ALA A 14 -28.09 3.68 0.83
CA ALA A 14 -29.08 2.77 0.24
C ALA A 14 -29.05 2.79 -1.29
N ALA A 15 -29.00 3.99 -1.91
CA ALA A 15 -28.87 4.11 -3.36
C ALA A 15 -27.54 3.54 -3.87
N TYR A 16 -26.46 3.70 -3.11
CA TYR A 16 -25.16 3.12 -3.44
C TYR A 16 -25.21 1.59 -3.45
N LEU A 17 -25.82 0.99 -2.42
CA LEU A 17 -26.00 -0.46 -2.33
C LEU A 17 -26.90 -1.02 -3.43
N GLU A 18 -27.97 -0.32 -3.83
CA GLU A 18 -28.77 -0.73 -4.99
C GLU A 18 -27.95 -0.70 -6.29
N GLY A 19 -27.04 0.27 -6.41
CA GLY A 19 -26.04 0.31 -7.48
C GLY A 19 -25.19 -0.96 -7.50
N LEU A 20 -24.60 -1.35 -6.37
CA LEU A 20 -23.80 -2.57 -6.29
C LEU A 20 -24.63 -3.85 -6.51
N ALA A 21 -25.85 -3.89 -6.01
CA ALA A 21 -26.77 -4.99 -6.18
C ALA A 21 -27.10 -5.27 -7.65
N SER A 22 -27.03 -4.27 -8.54
CA SER A 22 -27.26 -4.46 -9.97
C SER A 22 -26.26 -5.39 -10.68
N VAL A 23 -25.10 -5.67 -10.06
CA VAL A 23 -24.04 -6.50 -10.64
C VAL A 23 -23.78 -7.79 -9.88
N ILE A 24 -24.53 -8.08 -8.82
CA ILE A 24 -24.30 -9.27 -7.97
C ILE A 24 -25.05 -10.54 -8.44
N GLY A 25 -25.84 -10.39 -9.50
CA GLY A 25 -26.61 -11.48 -10.11
C GLY A 25 -27.95 -11.71 -9.41
N HIS A 26 -28.13 -12.89 -8.83
CA HIS A 26 -29.40 -13.29 -8.22
C HIS A 26 -29.88 -12.36 -7.10
N ALA A 27 -31.20 -12.17 -7.02
CA ALA A 27 -31.85 -11.24 -6.09
C ALA A 27 -31.67 -11.62 -4.61
N ASP A 28 -31.48 -12.91 -4.31
CA ASP A 28 -31.22 -13.44 -2.97
C ASP A 28 -29.93 -12.89 -2.34
N ARG A 29 -28.98 -12.42 -3.15
CA ARG A 29 -27.70 -11.85 -2.70
C ARG A 29 -27.79 -10.38 -2.29
N LYS A 30 -28.90 -9.70 -2.60
CA LYS A 30 -29.06 -8.27 -2.27
C LYS A 30 -29.02 -8.02 -0.76
N ALA A 31 -29.77 -8.81 0.00
CA ALA A 31 -29.82 -8.68 1.46
C ALA A 31 -28.44 -8.97 2.11
N PRO A 32 -27.77 -10.11 1.83
CA PRO A 32 -26.43 -10.35 2.35
C PRO A 32 -25.40 -9.29 1.94
N LEU A 33 -25.44 -8.75 0.71
CA LEU A 33 -24.57 -7.64 0.30
C LEU A 33 -24.77 -6.41 1.18
N ARG A 34 -26.03 -6.02 1.39
CA ARG A 34 -26.38 -4.87 2.22
C ARG A 34 -25.89 -5.09 3.65
N ASP A 35 -26.22 -6.23 4.23
CA ASP A 35 -25.86 -6.54 5.61
C ASP A 35 -24.35 -6.63 5.80
N TYR A 36 -23.62 -7.18 4.83
CA TYR A 36 -22.16 -7.22 4.89
C TYR A 36 -21.57 -5.80 4.89
N CYS A 37 -22.03 -4.93 3.99
CA CYS A 37 -21.55 -3.54 3.93
C CYS A 37 -21.94 -2.74 5.19
N VAL A 38 -23.15 -2.95 5.72
CA VAL A 38 -23.58 -2.35 7.00
C VAL A 38 -22.66 -2.83 8.13
N GLY A 39 -22.44 -4.15 8.25
CA GLY A 39 -21.57 -4.73 9.26
C GLY A 39 -20.14 -4.18 9.20
N LEU A 40 -19.58 -4.01 8.00
CA LEU A 40 -18.26 -3.41 7.81
C LEU A 40 -18.19 -1.96 8.30
N MET A 41 -19.29 -1.20 8.29
CA MET A 41 -19.29 0.20 8.73
C MET A 41 -19.70 0.38 10.19
N THR A 42 -20.60 -0.46 10.71
CA THR A 42 -21.24 -0.24 12.01
C THR A 42 -20.74 -1.16 13.13
N CYS A 43 -20.12 -2.30 12.79
CA CYS A 43 -19.61 -3.23 13.80
C CYS A 43 -18.44 -2.61 14.56
N ALA A 44 -18.55 -2.55 15.90
CA ALA A 44 -17.44 -2.18 16.76
C ALA A 44 -16.39 -3.31 16.83
N GLY A 45 -15.11 -2.96 16.90
CA GLY A 45 -14.02 -3.92 17.06
C GLY A 45 -13.76 -4.75 15.79
N ARG A 46 -13.59 -6.06 15.95
CA ARG A 46 -13.22 -6.97 14.87
C ARG A 46 -14.38 -7.16 13.89
N LYS A 47 -14.13 -6.95 12.60
CA LYS A 47 -15.13 -6.99 11.52
C LYS A 47 -15.09 -8.29 10.73
N SER A 48 -15.05 -9.42 11.45
CA SER A 48 -15.21 -10.74 10.85
C SER A 48 -16.70 -11.12 10.78
N VAL A 49 -17.02 -12.23 10.12
CA VAL A 49 -18.41 -12.59 9.76
C VAL A 49 -19.30 -12.71 11.00
N GLU A 50 -18.84 -13.30 12.09
CA GLU A 50 -19.63 -13.50 13.31
C GLU A 50 -19.94 -12.21 14.07
N PRO A 51 -18.95 -11.34 14.39
CA PRO A 51 -19.19 -10.01 14.90
C PRO A 51 -20.17 -9.18 14.05
N MET A 52 -19.99 -9.18 12.72
CA MET A 52 -20.87 -8.44 11.82
C MET A 52 -22.29 -9.00 11.85
N ALA A 53 -22.44 -10.32 11.82
CA ALA A 53 -23.76 -10.95 11.94
C ALA A 53 -24.45 -10.63 13.27
N ALA A 54 -23.68 -10.52 14.36
CA ALA A 54 -24.19 -10.13 15.67
C ALA A 54 -24.66 -8.67 15.69
N ALA A 55 -23.93 -7.80 15.00
CA ALA A 55 -24.26 -6.38 14.90
C ALA A 55 -25.47 -6.12 13.99
N THR A 56 -25.63 -6.87 12.89
CA THR A 56 -26.69 -6.63 11.90
C THR A 56 -27.97 -7.41 12.17
N ALA A 57 -27.89 -8.56 12.86
CA ALA A 57 -29.06 -9.35 13.25
C ALA A 57 -28.84 -10.04 14.61
N PRO A 58 -28.91 -9.30 15.73
CA PRO A 58 -28.67 -9.83 17.08
C PRO A 58 -29.54 -11.05 17.43
N GLU A 59 -30.84 -11.01 17.09
CA GLU A 59 -31.82 -12.05 17.42
C GLU A 59 -31.71 -13.31 16.53
N ARG A 60 -31.06 -13.20 15.37
CA ARG A 60 -30.94 -14.29 14.39
C ARG A 60 -29.51 -14.51 13.93
N THR A 61 -28.54 -14.25 14.81
CA THR A 61 -27.14 -14.19 14.40
C THR A 61 -26.61 -15.49 13.82
N ALA A 62 -27.07 -16.65 14.29
CA ALA A 62 -26.65 -17.92 13.73
C ALA A 62 -27.01 -18.03 12.24
N ALA A 63 -28.26 -17.69 11.89
CA ALA A 63 -28.73 -17.66 10.50
C ALA A 63 -28.00 -16.58 9.69
N GLN A 64 -27.86 -15.37 10.26
CA GLN A 64 -27.15 -14.26 9.62
C GLN A 64 -25.68 -14.61 9.32
N HIS A 65 -24.99 -15.26 10.25
CA HIS A 65 -23.63 -15.70 10.05
C HIS A 65 -23.52 -16.69 8.90
N GLN A 66 -24.40 -17.69 8.81
CA GLN A 66 -24.37 -18.64 7.69
C GLN A 66 -24.63 -17.92 6.35
N SER A 67 -25.57 -16.98 6.33
CA SER A 67 -25.86 -16.15 5.16
C SER A 67 -24.63 -15.34 4.71
N LEU A 68 -24.01 -14.58 5.61
CA LEU A 68 -22.83 -13.76 5.31
C LEU A 68 -21.59 -14.62 4.97
N LEU A 69 -21.41 -15.77 5.65
CA LEU A 69 -20.33 -16.70 5.36
C LEU A 69 -20.47 -17.31 3.97
N HIS A 70 -21.68 -17.75 3.60
CA HIS A 70 -21.97 -18.25 2.27
C HIS A 70 -21.77 -17.16 1.21
N PHE A 71 -22.27 -15.95 1.46
CA PHE A 71 -22.16 -14.80 0.56
C PHE A 71 -20.71 -14.49 0.17
N VAL A 72 -19.80 -14.38 1.16
CA VAL A 72 -18.39 -14.11 0.89
C VAL A 72 -17.62 -15.37 0.49
N GLY A 73 -17.83 -16.50 1.16
CA GLY A 73 -17.01 -17.71 0.99
C GLY A 73 -17.29 -18.50 -0.29
N SER A 74 -18.57 -18.61 -0.66
CA SER A 74 -19.02 -19.54 -1.70
C SER A 74 -19.86 -18.89 -2.80
N GLY A 75 -20.42 -17.69 -2.55
CA GLY A 75 -21.30 -16.99 -3.48
C GLY A 75 -20.69 -16.87 -4.88
N THR A 76 -21.51 -17.07 -5.92
CA THR A 76 -21.04 -17.08 -7.32
C THR A 76 -21.17 -15.71 -7.99
N TRP A 77 -20.91 -14.64 -7.25
CA TRP A 77 -20.80 -13.29 -7.81
C TRP A 77 -19.36 -12.95 -8.18
N SER A 78 -19.19 -11.98 -9.07
CA SER A 78 -17.87 -11.59 -9.61
C SER A 78 -17.33 -10.38 -8.87
N ASP A 79 -16.15 -10.54 -8.26
CA ASP A 79 -15.39 -9.43 -7.66
C ASP A 79 -15.06 -8.35 -8.69
N GLU A 80 -14.64 -8.73 -9.90
CA GLU A 80 -14.37 -7.79 -11.00
C GLU A 80 -15.58 -6.91 -11.33
N LYS A 81 -16.78 -7.50 -11.47
CA LYS A 81 -18.01 -6.75 -11.77
C LYS A 81 -18.37 -5.78 -10.65
N VAL A 82 -18.24 -6.21 -9.40
CA VAL A 82 -18.51 -5.37 -8.23
C VAL A 82 -17.50 -4.23 -8.14
N LEU A 83 -16.19 -4.51 -8.25
CA LEU A 83 -15.16 -3.46 -8.29
C LEU A 83 -15.37 -2.52 -9.48
N GLY A 84 -15.81 -3.02 -10.63
CA GLY A 84 -16.21 -2.19 -11.78
C GLY A 84 -17.35 -1.24 -11.46
N LYS A 85 -18.37 -1.72 -10.75
CA LYS A 85 -19.47 -0.88 -10.31
C LYS A 85 -19.03 0.16 -9.27
N VAL A 86 -18.18 -0.22 -8.31
CA VAL A 86 -17.57 0.71 -7.34
C VAL A 86 -16.83 1.81 -8.08
N ARG A 87 -15.95 1.49 -9.05
CA ARG A 87 -15.22 2.49 -9.84
C ARG A 87 -16.16 3.44 -10.56
N ALA A 88 -17.16 2.91 -11.26
CA ALA A 88 -18.13 3.73 -12.00
C ALA A 88 -18.91 4.70 -11.11
N MET A 89 -19.13 4.36 -9.84
CA MET A 89 -19.89 5.18 -8.90
C MET A 89 -19.01 6.16 -8.10
N VAL A 90 -17.75 5.80 -7.82
CA VAL A 90 -16.87 6.55 -6.91
C VAL A 90 -15.91 7.48 -7.66
N LEU A 91 -15.40 7.09 -8.83
CA LEU A 91 -14.45 7.94 -9.58
C LEU A 91 -15.02 9.32 -9.92
N PRO A 92 -16.26 9.46 -10.41
CA PRO A 92 -16.85 10.77 -10.65
C PRO A 92 -16.92 11.63 -9.37
N ALA A 93 -17.09 11.00 -8.19
CA ALA A 93 -17.13 11.73 -6.93
C ALA A 93 -15.74 12.29 -6.54
N ILE A 94 -14.66 11.54 -6.81
CA ILE A 94 -13.27 11.96 -6.62
C ILE A 94 -12.89 13.07 -7.60
N GLU A 95 -13.29 12.92 -8.86
CA GLU A 95 -12.93 13.86 -9.94
C GLU A 95 -13.56 15.25 -9.79
N ARG A 96 -14.62 15.39 -8.97
CA ARG A 96 -15.18 16.70 -8.61
C ARG A 96 -14.17 17.65 -7.95
N ARG A 97 -13.10 17.14 -7.35
CA ARG A 97 -12.05 17.95 -6.71
C ARG A 97 -10.76 18.05 -7.51
N GLY A 98 -10.74 17.49 -8.71
CA GLY A 98 -9.58 17.51 -9.59
C GLY A 98 -9.42 16.16 -10.28
N PRO A 99 -8.73 16.14 -11.44
CA PRO A 99 -8.52 14.92 -12.21
C PRO A 99 -7.74 13.89 -11.41
N ILE A 100 -7.83 12.62 -11.80
CA ILE A 100 -6.89 11.60 -11.35
C ILE A 100 -5.49 11.97 -11.86
N GLU A 101 -4.51 11.96 -10.96
CA GLU A 101 -3.13 12.38 -11.26
C GLU A 101 -2.14 11.21 -11.15
N ALA A 102 -2.48 10.17 -10.37
CA ALA A 102 -1.57 9.09 -10.06
C ALA A 102 -2.21 7.70 -10.09
N TRP A 103 -1.41 6.74 -10.53
CA TRP A 103 -1.64 5.29 -10.42
C TRP A 103 -0.63 4.73 -9.42
N ILE A 104 -1.07 4.37 -8.22
CA ILE A 104 -0.18 3.97 -7.13
C ILE A 104 -0.17 2.45 -7.03
N ILE A 105 1.02 1.85 -7.17
CA ILE A 105 1.26 0.42 -6.97
C ILE A 105 1.85 0.23 -5.58
N ASP A 106 1.25 -0.65 -4.81
CA ASP A 106 1.78 -1.09 -3.53
C ASP A 106 1.24 -2.46 -3.13
N ASP A 107 1.86 -3.10 -2.15
CA ASP A 107 1.34 -4.31 -1.54
C ASP A 107 1.11 -4.17 -0.03
N THR A 108 0.19 -4.97 0.48
CA THR A 108 -0.16 -4.97 1.89
C THR A 108 -0.18 -6.39 2.46
N GLY A 109 0.43 -6.55 3.62
CA GLY A 109 0.53 -7.83 4.33
C GLY A 109 -0.57 -8.01 5.37
N PHE A 110 -1.01 -9.24 5.58
CA PHE A 110 -1.98 -9.67 6.58
C PHE A 110 -1.36 -10.76 7.45
N PRO A 111 -0.98 -10.46 8.71
CA PRO A 111 -0.48 -11.47 9.63
C PRO A 111 -1.47 -12.63 9.77
N LYS A 112 -0.97 -13.86 9.72
CA LYS A 112 -1.77 -15.08 9.87
C LYS A 112 -1.05 -16.10 10.74
N GLN A 113 -1.83 -16.96 11.37
CA GLN A 113 -1.35 -18.13 12.09
C GLN A 113 -1.68 -19.41 11.29
N GLY A 114 -0.81 -20.41 11.37
CA GLY A 114 -0.98 -21.69 10.67
C GLY A 114 -0.71 -21.63 9.16
N ARG A 115 -1.03 -22.74 8.47
CA ARG A 115 -0.62 -22.99 7.06
C ARG A 115 -1.79 -23.10 6.07
N HIS A 116 -3.03 -23.00 6.54
CA HIS A 116 -4.22 -23.35 5.76
C HIS A 116 -4.89 -22.18 5.05
N SER A 117 -4.62 -20.93 5.44
CA SER A 117 -5.18 -19.76 4.75
C SER A 117 -4.49 -19.57 3.41
N VAL A 118 -5.25 -19.45 2.32
CA VAL A 118 -4.75 -19.29 0.96
C VAL A 118 -3.60 -18.29 0.84
N GLY A 119 -2.51 -18.63 0.14
CA GLY A 119 -1.37 -17.71 -0.06
C GLY A 119 -0.56 -17.36 1.19
N VAL A 120 -0.84 -17.98 2.36
CA VAL A 120 -0.02 -17.75 3.57
C VAL A 120 1.35 -18.41 3.43
N ALA A 121 2.40 -17.64 3.71
CA ALA A 121 3.78 -18.13 3.79
C ALA A 121 4.61 -17.22 4.70
N ARG A 122 5.83 -17.67 5.04
CA ARG A 122 6.84 -16.81 5.69
C ARG A 122 7.42 -15.86 4.65
N GLN A 123 7.01 -14.60 4.70
CA GLN A 123 7.43 -13.55 3.78
C GLN A 123 7.46 -12.20 4.49
N TYR A 124 8.04 -11.18 3.86
CA TYR A 124 8.08 -9.85 4.47
C TYR A 124 6.65 -9.31 4.66
N CYS A 125 6.29 -9.03 5.90
CA CYS A 125 5.00 -8.45 6.26
C CYS A 125 5.21 -6.97 6.59
N GLY A 126 4.77 -6.08 5.70
CA GLY A 126 4.91 -4.63 5.91
C GLY A 126 4.29 -4.13 7.21
N GLN A 127 3.19 -4.76 7.66
CA GLN A 127 2.55 -4.44 8.94
C GLN A 127 3.40 -4.81 10.17
N LEU A 128 4.22 -5.85 10.08
CA LEU A 128 5.09 -6.30 11.18
C LEU A 128 6.52 -5.78 11.06
N GLY A 129 6.88 -5.16 9.93
CA GLY A 129 8.23 -4.68 9.64
C GLY A 129 9.28 -5.78 9.51
N LYS A 130 8.87 -7.05 9.44
CA LYS A 130 9.77 -8.22 9.44
C LYS A 130 9.22 -9.36 8.60
N GLN A 131 10.05 -10.36 8.34
CA GLN A 131 9.58 -11.63 7.78
C GLN A 131 8.79 -12.40 8.83
N ASP A 132 7.54 -12.72 8.50
CA ASP A 132 6.66 -13.50 9.35
C ASP A 132 5.60 -14.22 8.49
N ASN A 133 4.81 -15.08 9.12
CA ASN A 133 3.74 -15.79 8.45
C ASN A 133 2.60 -14.82 8.12
N CYS A 134 2.39 -14.56 6.83
CA CYS A 134 1.38 -13.62 6.37
C CYS A 134 0.89 -13.94 4.95
N GLN A 135 -0.27 -13.40 4.62
CA GLN A 135 -0.73 -13.24 3.25
C GLN A 135 -0.29 -11.86 2.75
N VAL A 136 -0.06 -11.70 1.45
CA VAL A 136 0.24 -10.40 0.84
C VAL A 136 -0.64 -10.20 -0.38
N ALA A 137 -1.17 -9.01 -0.56
CA ALA A 137 -1.93 -8.65 -1.75
C ALA A 137 -1.37 -7.40 -2.42
N VAL A 138 -1.30 -7.45 -3.75
CA VAL A 138 -0.85 -6.35 -4.61
C VAL A 138 -2.08 -5.57 -5.06
N SER A 139 -2.02 -4.25 -4.98
CA SER A 139 -3.09 -3.39 -5.46
C SER A 139 -2.59 -2.28 -6.36
N LEU A 140 -3.51 -1.85 -7.23
CA LEU A 140 -3.41 -0.63 -8.00
C LEU A 140 -4.49 0.32 -7.49
N SER A 141 -4.09 1.51 -7.05
CA SER A 141 -4.99 2.59 -6.66
C SER A 141 -4.89 3.75 -7.61
N VAL A 142 -6.02 4.40 -7.89
CA VAL A 142 -6.03 5.72 -8.55
C VAL A 142 -6.12 6.81 -7.49
N ALA A 143 -5.46 7.95 -7.72
CA ALA A 143 -5.39 9.01 -6.73
C ALA A 143 -5.32 10.41 -7.35
N ASN A 144 -5.84 11.37 -6.60
CA ASN A 144 -5.51 12.78 -6.72
C ASN A 144 -5.12 13.32 -5.33
N HIS A 145 -4.92 14.64 -5.24
CA HIS A 145 -4.56 15.29 -3.97
C HIS A 145 -5.63 15.25 -2.90
N ASN A 146 -6.86 14.82 -3.19
CA ASN A 146 -7.99 14.81 -2.26
C ASN A 146 -8.33 13.40 -1.78
N ALA A 147 -8.34 12.43 -2.68
CA ALA A 147 -8.79 11.07 -2.44
C ALA A 147 -8.06 10.05 -3.31
N SER A 148 -8.19 8.79 -2.91
CA SER A 148 -7.60 7.65 -3.59
C SER A 148 -8.50 6.43 -3.42
N LEU A 149 -8.49 5.52 -4.39
CA LEU A 149 -9.34 4.33 -4.41
C LEU A 149 -8.57 3.15 -5.00
N PRO A 150 -8.46 2.01 -4.29
CA PRO A 150 -8.01 0.76 -4.90
C PRO A 150 -8.96 0.33 -6.02
N VAL A 151 -8.44 0.19 -7.23
CA VAL A 151 -9.21 -0.15 -8.44
C VAL A 151 -8.99 -1.59 -8.89
N ALA A 152 -7.85 -2.18 -8.51
CA ALA A 152 -7.54 -3.60 -8.68
C ALA A 152 -6.84 -4.14 -7.43
N TYR A 153 -7.10 -5.39 -7.09
CA TYR A 153 -6.59 -6.03 -5.88
C TYR A 153 -6.46 -7.52 -6.09
N ARG A 154 -5.28 -8.08 -5.83
CA ARG A 154 -5.01 -9.51 -6.05
C ARG A 154 -4.10 -10.07 -4.97
N LEU A 155 -4.48 -11.23 -4.42
CA LEU A 155 -3.63 -11.98 -3.52
C LEU A 155 -2.38 -12.51 -4.26
N TYR A 156 -1.21 -12.27 -3.71
CA TYR A 156 0.03 -12.90 -4.15
C TYR A 156 0.06 -14.37 -3.70
N LEU A 157 0.28 -15.28 -4.64
CA LEU A 157 0.49 -16.70 -4.37
C LEU A 157 1.98 -17.03 -4.41
N PRO A 158 2.60 -17.34 -3.25
CA PRO A 158 3.96 -17.86 -3.22
C PRO A 158 4.09 -19.13 -4.07
N LYS A 159 5.27 -19.37 -4.66
CA LYS A 159 5.51 -20.49 -5.57
C LYS A 159 5.11 -21.86 -4.99
N GLU A 160 5.37 -22.07 -3.69
CA GLU A 160 4.97 -23.29 -2.95
C GLU A 160 3.45 -23.56 -2.97
N TRP A 161 2.61 -22.53 -3.13
CA TRP A 161 1.16 -22.72 -3.27
C TRP A 161 0.78 -23.17 -4.67
N THR A 162 1.52 -22.75 -5.69
CA THR A 162 1.21 -23.09 -7.09
C THR A 162 1.66 -24.51 -7.45
N GLU A 163 2.65 -25.04 -6.73
CA GLU A 163 3.22 -26.38 -6.93
C GLU A 163 2.43 -27.49 -6.17
N ASP A 164 1.59 -27.14 -5.19
CA ASP A 164 0.80 -28.10 -4.38
C ASP A 164 -0.67 -28.18 -4.85
N CYS A 165 -0.98 -29.18 -5.69
CA CYS A 165 -2.30 -29.35 -6.29
C CYS A 165 -3.42 -29.60 -5.27
N ASP A 166 -3.15 -30.35 -4.20
CA ASP A 166 -4.16 -30.67 -3.18
C ASP A 166 -4.49 -29.46 -2.31
N ARG A 167 -3.45 -28.70 -1.93
CA ARG A 167 -3.62 -27.46 -1.19
C ARG A 167 -4.39 -26.43 -2.02
N ARG A 168 -4.12 -26.32 -3.33
CA ARG A 168 -4.88 -25.46 -4.26
C ARG A 168 -6.35 -25.82 -4.32
N ARG A 169 -6.66 -27.11 -4.51
CA ARG A 169 -8.04 -27.62 -4.58
C ARG A 169 -8.81 -27.31 -3.29
N LYS A 170 -8.20 -27.54 -2.13
CA LYS A 170 -8.81 -27.30 -0.81
C LYS A 170 -9.23 -25.85 -0.57
N VAL A 171 -8.53 -24.88 -1.18
CA VAL A 171 -8.84 -23.45 -1.03
C VAL A 171 -9.46 -22.84 -2.28
N GLY A 172 -9.75 -23.63 -3.31
CA GLY A 172 -10.41 -23.18 -4.54
C GLY A 172 -9.55 -22.26 -5.42
N ILE A 173 -8.24 -22.46 -5.48
CA ILE A 173 -7.39 -21.82 -6.51
C ILE A 173 -7.61 -22.53 -7.85
N SER A 174 -7.80 -21.78 -8.93
CA SER A 174 -7.93 -22.32 -10.29
C SER A 174 -6.69 -23.14 -10.70
N ALA A 175 -6.88 -24.22 -11.46
CA ALA A 175 -5.80 -25.04 -12.02
C ALA A 175 -4.88 -24.24 -12.97
N GLU A 176 -5.42 -23.20 -13.62
CA GLU A 176 -4.70 -22.32 -14.53
C GLU A 176 -3.85 -21.25 -13.81
N ALA A 177 -4.08 -21.04 -12.51
CA ALA A 177 -3.34 -20.05 -11.74
C ALA A 177 -1.87 -20.51 -11.53
N GLY A 178 -0.97 -19.97 -12.36
CA GLY A 178 0.47 -20.15 -12.24
C GLY A 178 1.13 -19.19 -11.24
N PHE A 179 2.41 -19.41 -10.96
CA PHE A 179 3.21 -18.49 -10.16
C PHE A 179 3.41 -17.18 -10.90
N GLN A 180 3.15 -16.07 -10.22
CA GLN A 180 3.44 -14.72 -10.68
C GLN A 180 4.06 -13.94 -9.53
N THR A 181 5.18 -13.28 -9.80
CA THR A 181 5.82 -12.33 -8.89
C THR A 181 4.93 -11.10 -8.67
N LYS A 182 5.15 -10.37 -7.58
CA LYS A 182 4.39 -9.14 -7.31
C LYS A 182 4.52 -8.09 -8.44
N PRO A 183 5.71 -7.83 -9.03
CA PRO A 183 5.83 -6.94 -10.19
C PRO A 183 5.03 -7.42 -11.41
N GLU A 184 4.97 -8.73 -11.68
CA GLU A 184 4.15 -9.27 -12.78
C GLU A 184 2.66 -9.04 -12.54
N ILE A 185 2.18 -9.23 -11.30
CA ILE A 185 0.80 -8.91 -10.92
C ILE A 185 0.53 -7.41 -11.11
N ALA A 186 1.43 -6.54 -10.66
CA ALA A 186 1.28 -5.10 -10.81
C ALA A 186 1.26 -4.67 -12.29
N LEU A 187 2.10 -5.26 -13.15
CA LEU A 187 2.10 -5.01 -14.59
C LEU A 187 0.80 -5.49 -15.25
N GLU A 188 0.28 -6.63 -14.84
CA GLU A 188 -1.03 -7.12 -15.30
C GLU A 188 -2.15 -6.14 -14.93
N GLN A 189 -2.15 -5.62 -13.70
CA GLN A 189 -3.09 -4.58 -13.25
C GLN A 189 -2.95 -3.29 -14.06
N LEU A 190 -1.73 -2.85 -14.40
CA LEU A 190 -1.51 -1.68 -15.26
C LEU A 190 -2.02 -1.90 -16.69
N ARG A 191 -1.73 -3.06 -17.29
CA ARG A 191 -2.21 -3.42 -18.64
C ARG A 191 -3.73 -3.44 -18.67
N TRP A 192 -4.35 -4.04 -17.65
CA TRP A 192 -5.79 -4.03 -17.48
C TRP A 192 -6.35 -2.60 -17.31
N ALA A 193 -5.71 -1.74 -16.51
CA ALA A 193 -6.14 -0.36 -16.32
C ALA A 193 -6.08 0.46 -17.62
N CYS A 194 -5.04 0.25 -18.44
CA CYS A 194 -4.95 0.82 -19.77
C CYS A 194 -6.06 0.30 -20.70
N ALA A 195 -6.28 -1.02 -20.72
CA ALA A 195 -7.27 -1.66 -21.60
C ALA A 195 -8.71 -1.26 -21.26
N THR A 196 -9.00 -1.05 -19.97
CA THR A 196 -10.32 -0.61 -19.49
C THR A 196 -10.53 0.90 -19.59
N GLY A 197 -9.52 1.66 -20.01
CA GLY A 197 -9.61 3.10 -20.20
C GLY A 197 -9.74 3.90 -18.90
N LEU A 198 -9.11 3.45 -17.80
CA LEU A 198 -9.08 4.23 -16.57
C LEU A 198 -8.42 5.60 -16.79
N PRO A 199 -8.86 6.67 -16.11
CA PRO A 199 -8.20 7.96 -16.15
C PRO A 199 -6.69 7.82 -15.88
N ARG A 200 -5.86 8.25 -16.84
CA ARG A 200 -4.41 8.06 -16.78
C ARG A 200 -3.79 8.94 -15.71
N GLY A 201 -2.74 8.43 -15.08
CA GLY A 201 -1.93 9.17 -14.11
C GLY A 201 -0.48 8.70 -14.13
N VAL A 202 0.37 9.42 -13.40
CA VAL A 202 1.77 9.04 -13.20
C VAL A 202 1.83 7.79 -12.32
N VAL A 203 2.57 6.77 -12.75
CA VAL A 203 2.72 5.54 -11.97
C VAL A 203 3.66 5.80 -10.79
N LEU A 204 3.16 5.63 -9.56
CA LEU A 204 3.91 5.80 -8.33
C LEU A 204 4.17 4.43 -7.70
N MET A 205 5.41 4.15 -7.35
CA MET A 205 5.77 2.88 -6.72
C MET A 205 6.93 3.06 -5.73
N ASP A 206 7.04 2.17 -4.75
CA ASP A 206 8.12 2.20 -3.77
C ASP A 206 9.42 1.57 -4.31
N ALA A 207 10.41 1.38 -3.46
CA ALA A 207 11.65 0.71 -3.82
C ALA A 207 11.51 -0.81 -4.04
N GLY A 208 10.50 -1.47 -3.48
CA GLY A 208 10.22 -2.88 -3.73
C GLY A 208 9.91 -3.16 -5.21
N TYR A 209 9.16 -2.25 -5.84
CA TYR A 209 8.85 -2.30 -7.27
C TYR A 209 9.83 -1.51 -8.12
N GLY A 210 10.19 -0.30 -7.69
CA GLY A 210 10.92 0.68 -8.50
C GLY A 210 12.35 0.30 -8.82
N ASN A 211 12.98 -0.61 -8.07
CA ASN A 211 14.30 -1.16 -8.44
C ASN A 211 14.25 -2.14 -9.61
N ASN A 212 13.08 -2.72 -9.91
CA ASN A 212 12.91 -3.63 -11.03
C ASN A 212 12.98 -2.84 -12.35
N SER A 213 14.09 -3.01 -13.08
CA SER A 213 14.34 -2.25 -14.32
C SER A 213 13.48 -2.71 -15.49
N ASP A 214 13.07 -3.97 -15.50
CA ASP A 214 12.18 -4.52 -16.52
C ASP A 214 10.77 -3.93 -16.32
N MET A 215 10.31 -3.85 -15.07
CA MET A 215 9.06 -3.16 -14.74
C MET A 215 9.03 -1.69 -15.20
N ARG A 216 10.11 -0.92 -14.94
CA ARG A 216 10.19 0.48 -15.43
C ARG A 216 10.18 0.56 -16.97
N THR A 217 10.81 -0.40 -17.63
CA THR A 217 10.83 -0.49 -19.10
C THR A 217 9.44 -0.80 -19.66
N GLU A 218 8.72 -1.76 -19.06
CA GLU A 218 7.35 -2.11 -19.43
C GLU A 218 6.36 -0.97 -19.21
N ILE A 219 6.48 -0.23 -18.09
CA ILE A 219 5.65 0.96 -17.84
C ILE A 219 5.84 2.02 -18.93
N THR A 220 7.09 2.24 -19.34
CA THR A 220 7.42 3.15 -20.44
C THR A 220 6.84 2.65 -21.77
N ALA A 221 6.91 1.34 -22.03
CA ALA A 221 6.33 0.72 -23.22
C ALA A 221 4.79 0.80 -23.28
N LEU A 222 4.13 0.88 -22.11
CA LEU A 222 2.70 1.18 -22.01
C LEU A 222 2.36 2.66 -22.25
N GLY A 223 3.36 3.51 -22.53
CA GLY A 223 3.19 4.95 -22.73
C GLY A 223 2.88 5.70 -21.43
N LEU A 224 3.25 5.13 -20.28
CA LEU A 224 3.01 5.74 -18.96
C LEU A 224 4.31 6.37 -18.42
N THR A 225 4.17 7.51 -17.75
CA THR A 225 5.25 8.11 -16.95
C THR A 225 5.24 7.56 -15.54
N TYR A 226 6.38 7.58 -14.84
CA TYR A 226 6.49 7.09 -13.48
C TYR A 226 7.29 8.01 -12.55
N VAL A 227 7.08 7.81 -11.24
CA VAL A 227 8.01 8.16 -10.17
C VAL A 227 8.21 6.91 -9.32
N ALA A 228 9.40 6.31 -9.42
CA ALA A 228 9.72 5.02 -8.87
C ALA A 228 10.75 5.15 -7.74
N GLY A 229 10.39 4.74 -6.53
CA GLY A 229 11.31 4.67 -5.40
C GLY A 229 12.47 3.73 -5.69
N LEU A 230 13.65 4.03 -5.14
CA LEU A 230 14.86 3.25 -5.35
C LEU A 230 15.55 2.87 -4.04
N LEU A 231 16.33 1.80 -4.09
CA LEU A 231 17.33 1.53 -3.06
C LEU A 231 18.55 2.42 -3.26
N SER A 232 19.22 2.75 -2.15
CA SER A 232 20.43 3.58 -2.12
C SER A 232 21.60 2.99 -2.92
N SER A 233 21.62 1.67 -3.11
CA SER A 233 22.62 0.91 -3.87
C SER A 233 22.34 0.84 -5.38
N THR A 234 21.19 1.35 -5.84
CA THR A 234 20.86 1.39 -7.27
C THR A 234 21.92 2.17 -8.03
N THR A 235 22.36 1.65 -9.17
CA THR A 235 23.43 2.28 -9.96
C THR A 235 22.89 3.11 -11.11
N VAL A 236 23.47 4.28 -11.30
CA VAL A 236 23.14 5.25 -12.35
C VAL A 236 24.41 5.83 -12.95
N TRP A 237 24.30 6.33 -14.18
CA TRP A 237 25.31 7.22 -14.76
C TRP A 237 25.04 8.65 -14.32
N ALA A 238 26.04 9.29 -13.73
CA ALA A 238 26.03 10.69 -13.35
C ALA A 238 25.83 11.60 -14.59
N PRO A 239 25.36 12.85 -14.41
CA PRO A 239 25.22 13.80 -15.51
C PRO A 239 26.48 13.87 -16.39
N GLY A 240 26.30 13.83 -17.71
CA GLY A 240 27.41 13.87 -18.68
C GLY A 240 28.23 12.58 -18.80
N THR A 241 27.95 11.54 -18.00
CA THR A 241 28.63 10.24 -18.08
C THR A 241 27.74 9.18 -18.73
N GLY A 242 28.35 8.07 -19.15
CA GLY A 242 27.61 6.97 -19.76
C GLY A 242 28.50 5.80 -20.14
N PRO A 243 27.89 4.69 -20.58
CA PRO A 243 28.65 3.57 -21.07
C PRO A 243 29.35 3.92 -22.39
N LEU A 244 30.48 3.25 -22.63
CA LEU A 244 31.25 3.36 -23.86
C LEU A 244 30.50 2.66 -25.01
N PRO A 245 30.64 3.17 -26.25
CA PRO A 245 30.10 2.46 -27.40
C PRO A 245 30.78 1.08 -27.59
N PRO A 246 30.18 0.20 -28.41
CA PRO A 246 30.82 -1.03 -28.85
C PRO A 246 32.22 -0.74 -29.42
N LYS A 247 33.15 -1.71 -29.32
CA LYS A 247 34.49 -1.52 -29.89
C LYS A 247 34.39 -1.26 -31.41
N PRO A 248 35.18 -0.34 -31.98
CA PRO A 248 35.32 -0.23 -33.42
C PRO A 248 35.67 -1.59 -34.02
N TRP A 249 35.02 -1.94 -35.14
CA TRP A 249 35.18 -3.24 -35.75
C TRP A 249 36.21 -3.21 -36.88
N SER A 250 37.20 -4.11 -36.86
CA SER A 250 38.33 -4.12 -37.79
C SER A 250 38.78 -5.51 -38.28
N GLY A 251 37.96 -6.58 -38.16
CA GLY A 251 38.38 -7.95 -38.49
C GLY A 251 37.35 -8.83 -39.23
N ARG A 252 37.52 -10.17 -39.14
CA ARG A 252 36.55 -11.21 -39.60
C ARG A 252 35.73 -11.76 -38.42
N GLY A 253 34.41 -11.82 -38.56
CA GLY A 253 33.48 -12.22 -37.49
C GLY A 253 32.31 -11.24 -37.28
N ARG A 254 31.42 -11.53 -36.31
CA ARG A 254 30.23 -10.70 -36.02
C ARG A 254 30.64 -9.40 -35.32
N PRO A 255 30.24 -8.21 -35.83
CA PRO A 255 30.55 -6.94 -35.19
C PRO A 255 30.00 -6.86 -33.76
N PRO A 256 30.76 -6.30 -32.79
CA PRO A 256 30.26 -6.09 -31.44
C PRO A 256 29.13 -5.07 -31.45
N LYS A 257 28.01 -5.40 -30.80
CA LYS A 257 26.82 -4.53 -30.74
C LYS A 257 26.54 -3.94 -29.35
N LEU A 258 27.18 -4.48 -28.30
CA LEU A 258 26.86 -4.14 -26.92
C LEU A 258 27.72 -3.00 -26.38
N MET A 259 27.10 -2.14 -25.58
CA MET A 259 27.78 -1.09 -24.84
C MET A 259 28.75 -1.67 -23.81
N ARG A 260 29.79 -0.89 -23.46
CA ARG A 260 30.90 -1.36 -22.62
C ARG A 260 31.10 -0.50 -21.39
N ARG A 261 31.69 -1.10 -20.36
CA ARG A 261 32.20 -0.44 -19.16
C ARG A 261 33.69 -0.76 -19.02
N ASN A 262 34.45 0.14 -18.40
CA ASN A 262 35.87 -0.10 -18.05
C ASN A 262 36.17 0.50 -16.67
N ARG A 263 37.40 0.40 -16.16
CA ARG A 263 37.75 0.89 -14.82
C ARG A 263 37.45 2.39 -14.62
N GLN A 264 37.54 3.19 -15.68
CA GLN A 264 37.30 4.64 -15.67
C GLN A 264 35.84 5.01 -15.96
N HIS A 265 35.05 4.11 -16.57
CA HIS A 265 33.66 4.32 -16.95
C HIS A 265 32.80 3.28 -16.23
N GLN A 266 32.50 3.57 -14.97
CA GLN A 266 31.60 2.79 -14.13
C GLN A 266 30.41 3.65 -13.70
N PRO A 267 29.21 3.07 -13.60
CA PRO A 267 28.10 3.75 -12.95
C PRO A 267 28.35 3.84 -11.45
N VAL A 268 27.67 4.79 -10.81
CA VAL A 268 27.78 5.06 -9.38
C VAL A 268 26.48 4.72 -8.67
N ALA A 269 26.56 4.31 -7.40
CA ALA A 269 25.37 4.16 -6.57
C ALA A 269 24.69 5.52 -6.38
N VAL A 270 23.34 5.56 -6.36
CA VAL A 270 22.58 6.80 -6.17
C VAL A 270 22.94 7.51 -4.87
N LYS A 271 23.28 6.77 -3.81
CA LYS A 271 23.79 7.34 -2.55
C LYS A 271 25.12 8.06 -2.74
N THR A 272 26.08 7.43 -3.43
CA THR A 272 27.39 8.02 -3.70
C THR A 272 27.24 9.28 -4.55
N LEU A 273 26.40 9.24 -5.59
CA LEU A 273 26.09 10.42 -6.39
C LEU A 273 25.48 11.53 -5.54
N ALA A 274 24.52 11.20 -4.67
CA ALA A 274 23.86 12.17 -3.80
C ALA A 274 24.83 12.86 -2.83
N LEU A 275 25.72 12.10 -2.19
CA LEU A 275 26.72 12.65 -1.27
C LEU A 275 27.74 13.57 -1.98
N GLY A 276 27.97 13.36 -3.28
CA GLY A 276 28.84 14.21 -4.11
C GLY A 276 28.19 15.47 -4.66
N LEU A 277 26.88 15.70 -4.42
CA LEU A 277 26.20 16.89 -4.95
C LEU A 277 26.62 18.16 -4.19
N PRO A 278 26.85 19.28 -4.90
CA PRO A 278 27.23 20.53 -4.27
C PRO A 278 26.08 21.08 -3.42
N ALA A 279 26.40 21.84 -2.37
CA ALA A 279 25.40 22.42 -1.45
C ALA A 279 24.27 23.19 -2.18
N LYS A 280 24.60 23.91 -3.27
CA LYS A 280 23.65 24.66 -4.09
C LYS A 280 22.61 23.80 -4.83
N ALA A 281 22.84 22.50 -4.98
CA ALA A 281 21.89 21.58 -5.61
C ALA A 281 20.69 21.26 -4.70
N TRP A 282 20.84 21.48 -3.39
CA TRP A 282 19.84 21.15 -2.39
C TRP A 282 18.89 22.33 -2.15
N ARG A 283 17.58 22.08 -2.22
CA ARG A 283 16.54 23.07 -1.99
C ARG A 283 15.54 22.56 -0.95
N THR A 284 15.17 23.42 -0.02
CA THR A 284 14.08 23.14 0.92
C THR A 284 12.75 23.29 0.21
N ILE A 285 11.95 22.22 0.18
CA ILE A 285 10.64 22.20 -0.47
C ILE A 285 9.60 21.71 0.53
N THR A 286 8.51 22.48 0.63
CA THR A 286 7.29 22.14 1.36
C THR A 286 6.26 21.65 0.36
N TRP A 287 5.68 20.46 0.57
CA TRP A 287 4.74 19.84 -0.38
C TRP A 287 3.32 19.65 0.17
N ARG A 288 3.13 19.61 1.49
CA ARG A 288 1.77 19.57 2.07
C ARG A 288 1.71 20.11 3.47
N GLN A 289 0.51 20.43 3.92
CA GLN A 289 0.20 20.57 5.34
C GLN A 289 0.00 19.16 5.94
N GLY A 290 0.81 18.79 6.92
CA GLY A 290 0.57 17.60 7.75
C GLY A 290 -0.46 17.89 8.83
N THR A 291 -0.78 16.87 9.64
CA THR A 291 -1.76 16.99 10.74
C THR A 291 -1.39 18.06 11.76
N ASN A 292 -0.07 18.28 11.98
CA ASN A 292 0.44 19.25 12.96
C ASN A 292 1.31 20.35 12.32
N GLU A 293 2.06 20.06 11.26
CA GLU A 293 2.99 21.02 10.63
C GLU A 293 3.09 20.85 9.12
N LYS A 294 3.58 21.90 8.43
CA LYS A 294 3.91 21.84 7.00
C LYS A 294 5.03 20.84 6.76
N LEU A 295 4.75 19.76 6.02
CA LEU A 295 5.76 18.78 5.67
C LEU A 295 6.77 19.39 4.70
N THR A 296 8.01 19.46 5.18
CA THR A 296 9.12 20.14 4.55
C THR A 296 10.38 19.29 4.68
N SER A 297 11.19 19.25 3.63
CA SER A 297 12.46 18.51 3.61
C SER A 297 13.41 19.14 2.59
N ARG A 298 14.69 18.73 2.58
CA ARG A 298 15.65 19.16 1.56
C ARG A 298 15.68 18.15 0.44
N PHE A 299 15.62 18.64 -0.79
CA PHE A 299 15.65 17.82 -1.98
C PHE A 299 16.72 18.28 -2.95
N ALA A 300 17.27 17.33 -3.70
CA ALA A 300 18.05 17.61 -4.90
C ALA A 300 17.43 16.85 -6.08
N ARG A 301 17.63 17.36 -7.30
CA ARG A 301 17.30 16.64 -8.52
C ARG A 301 18.43 16.76 -9.54
N VAL A 302 18.70 15.68 -10.25
CA VAL A 302 19.71 15.64 -11.33
C VAL A 302 19.25 14.72 -12.47
N ARG A 303 19.70 15.00 -13.69
CA ARG A 303 19.44 14.15 -14.87
C ARG A 303 20.45 13.00 -14.90
N VAL A 304 19.97 11.77 -14.94
CA VAL A 304 20.81 10.56 -14.91
C VAL A 304 20.32 9.53 -15.91
N ARG A 305 21.12 8.50 -16.18
CA ARG A 305 20.67 7.30 -16.89
C ARG A 305 20.73 6.10 -15.96
N ALA A 306 19.67 5.30 -15.91
CA ALA A 306 19.70 4.04 -15.17
C ALA A 306 20.79 3.12 -15.74
N ALA A 307 21.63 2.53 -14.88
CA ALA A 307 22.75 1.73 -15.36
C ALA A 307 22.43 0.22 -15.40
N HIS A 308 21.33 -0.25 -14.81
CA HIS A 308 21.08 -1.69 -14.70
C HIS A 308 21.11 -2.40 -16.07
N ARG A 309 22.02 -3.38 -16.19
CA ARG A 309 22.26 -4.22 -17.38
C ARG A 309 22.37 -3.42 -18.70
N ASP A 310 22.80 -2.17 -18.65
CA ASP A 310 22.98 -1.36 -19.86
C ASP A 310 24.08 -1.90 -20.79
N TYR A 311 25.06 -2.61 -20.25
CA TYR A 311 26.10 -3.31 -21.01
C TYR A 311 25.58 -4.51 -21.82
N TRP A 312 24.31 -4.90 -21.62
CA TRP A 312 23.59 -5.85 -22.49
C TRP A 312 22.72 -5.16 -23.55
N GLN A 313 22.77 -3.83 -23.65
CA GLN A 313 22.02 -3.05 -24.63
C GLN A 313 22.94 -2.48 -25.72
N SER A 314 22.36 -2.26 -26.90
CA SER A 314 23.02 -1.60 -28.03
C SER A 314 22.78 -0.09 -28.10
N THR A 315 21.78 0.42 -27.38
CA THR A 315 21.40 1.83 -27.35
C THR A 315 21.45 2.37 -25.92
N ARG A 316 21.84 3.64 -25.79
CA ARG A 316 21.82 4.33 -24.48
C ARG A 316 20.39 4.50 -24.01
N ARG A 317 20.16 4.27 -22.71
CA ARG A 317 18.90 4.64 -22.08
C ARG A 317 18.70 6.17 -22.12
N LEU A 318 17.44 6.58 -22.19
CA LEU A 318 17.07 7.99 -22.07
C LEU A 318 17.42 8.52 -20.67
N GLU A 319 17.57 9.84 -20.57
CA GLU A 319 17.76 10.47 -19.28
C GLU A 319 16.45 10.55 -18.51
N GLU A 320 16.57 10.35 -17.20
CA GLU A 320 15.50 10.39 -16.22
C GLU A 320 15.88 11.36 -15.09
N TRP A 321 14.87 11.86 -14.39
CA TRP A 321 15.09 12.62 -13.16
C TRP A 321 15.43 11.68 -12.01
N LEU A 322 16.58 11.87 -11.38
CA LEU A 322 16.85 11.35 -10.05
C LEU A 322 16.45 12.42 -9.02
N LEU A 323 15.39 12.15 -8.26
CA LEU A 323 15.00 12.94 -7.10
C LEU A 323 15.62 12.32 -5.84
N ILE A 324 16.17 13.16 -4.97
CA ILE A 324 16.82 12.73 -3.73
C ILE A 324 16.25 13.55 -2.59
N GLU A 325 15.90 12.88 -1.48
CA GLU A 325 15.50 13.52 -0.24
C GLU A 325 16.58 13.35 0.82
N TRP A 326 16.94 14.47 1.45
CA TRP A 326 17.82 14.52 2.61
C TRP A 326 17.15 15.32 3.74
N PRO A 327 16.40 14.65 4.63
CA PRO A 327 15.75 15.32 5.75
C PRO A 327 16.74 16.07 6.63
N LYS A 328 16.25 17.12 7.30
CA LYS A 328 17.06 17.86 8.27
C LYS A 328 17.33 16.96 9.49
N GLY A 329 18.59 16.91 9.95
CA GLY A 329 19.00 16.10 11.10
C GLY A 329 19.43 14.67 10.77
N GLU A 330 19.28 14.23 9.52
CA GLU A 330 19.84 12.96 9.04
C GLU A 330 21.28 13.17 8.57
N ASP A 331 22.17 12.22 8.89
CA ASP A 331 23.58 12.28 8.49
C ASP A 331 23.78 12.06 6.99
N GLN A 332 22.80 11.44 6.32
CA GLN A 332 22.86 11.07 4.90
C GLN A 332 21.49 11.13 4.23
N PRO A 333 21.43 11.22 2.88
CA PRO A 333 20.17 11.17 2.16
C PRO A 333 19.45 9.83 2.34
N THR A 334 18.12 9.87 2.53
CA THR A 334 17.33 8.72 3.01
C THR A 334 16.42 8.12 1.94
N LYS A 335 15.96 8.91 0.96
CA LYS A 335 15.05 8.44 -0.09
C LYS A 335 15.49 8.92 -1.47
N TYR A 336 15.23 8.07 -2.46
CA TYR A 336 15.67 8.23 -3.84
C TYR A 336 14.53 7.81 -4.77
N TRP A 337 14.31 8.55 -5.85
CA TRP A 337 13.35 8.19 -6.90
C TRP A 337 13.92 8.42 -8.28
N LEU A 338 13.60 7.54 -9.22
CA LEU A 338 13.72 7.82 -10.65
C LEU A 338 12.38 8.26 -11.22
N SER A 339 12.39 9.21 -12.15
CA SER A 339 11.18 9.69 -12.80
C SER A 339 11.36 9.99 -14.28
N THR A 340 10.36 9.59 -15.06
CA THR A 340 10.23 9.89 -16.50
C THR A 340 9.36 11.11 -16.77
N LEU A 341 9.06 11.92 -15.75
CA LEU A 341 8.40 13.21 -15.95
C LEU A 341 9.23 14.12 -16.89
N PRO A 342 8.59 15.07 -17.59
CA PRO A 342 9.24 15.96 -18.54
C PRO A 342 10.47 16.69 -18.00
N GLU A 343 11.40 17.05 -18.88
CA GLU A 343 12.62 17.77 -18.51
C GLU A 343 12.33 19.19 -17.98
N ASP A 344 11.27 19.82 -18.44
CA ASP A 344 10.85 21.14 -17.97
C ASP A 344 9.98 21.10 -16.69
N VAL A 345 9.73 19.91 -16.12
CA VAL A 345 8.89 19.75 -14.93
C VAL A 345 9.35 20.69 -13.80
N ALA A 346 8.41 21.37 -13.15
CA ALA A 346 8.73 22.19 -11.99
C ALA A 346 9.25 21.31 -10.84
N PHE A 347 10.28 21.76 -10.13
CA PHE A 347 10.88 20.98 -9.05
C PHE A 347 9.87 20.67 -7.94
N ARG A 348 8.98 21.61 -7.62
CA ARG A 348 7.90 21.37 -6.66
C ARG A 348 6.95 20.26 -7.12
N THR A 349 6.54 20.26 -8.39
CA THR A 349 5.68 19.22 -8.97
C THR A 349 6.32 17.82 -8.91
N LEU A 350 7.62 17.72 -9.19
CA LEU A 350 8.35 16.44 -9.07
C LEU A 350 8.34 15.92 -7.62
N VAL A 351 8.57 16.79 -6.63
CA VAL A 351 8.50 16.43 -5.20
C VAL A 351 7.07 16.05 -4.82
N ASP A 352 6.09 16.85 -5.22
CA ASP A 352 4.68 16.65 -4.91
C ASP A 352 4.18 15.29 -5.42
N MET A 353 4.47 14.97 -6.68
CA MET A 353 4.13 13.69 -7.30
C MET A 353 4.81 12.51 -6.59
N ALA A 354 6.10 12.62 -6.25
CA ALA A 354 6.81 11.60 -5.47
C ALA A 354 6.19 11.35 -4.09
N LYS A 355 5.62 12.40 -3.49
CA LYS A 355 5.02 12.36 -2.15
C LYS A 355 3.54 12.00 -2.15
N LEU A 356 2.87 12.03 -3.30
CA LEU A 356 1.48 11.61 -3.43
C LEU A 356 1.28 10.13 -3.10
N ARG A 357 2.33 9.29 -3.21
CA ARG A 357 2.32 7.87 -2.82
C ARG A 357 1.80 7.61 -1.40
N TRP A 358 2.00 8.54 -0.46
CA TRP A 358 1.48 8.42 0.91
C TRP A 358 -0.02 8.10 0.97
N ARG A 359 -0.79 8.49 -0.04
CA ARG A 359 -2.22 8.19 -0.14
C ARG A 359 -2.51 6.71 0.08
N ILE A 360 -1.74 5.81 -0.53
CA ILE A 360 -1.99 4.36 -0.41
C ILE A 360 -1.68 3.83 0.99
N GLU A 361 -0.66 4.38 1.67
CA GLU A 361 -0.35 4.01 3.06
C GLU A 361 -1.51 4.41 3.98
N ARG A 362 -2.11 5.58 3.74
CA ARG A 362 -3.31 6.02 4.44
C ARG A 362 -4.52 5.17 4.11
N ASP A 363 -4.73 4.83 2.84
CA ASP A 363 -5.85 3.99 2.41
C ASP A 363 -5.75 2.60 3.05
N TYR A 364 -4.57 1.98 3.10
CA TYR A 364 -4.40 0.69 3.78
C TYR A 364 -4.62 0.78 5.28
N GLN A 365 -4.23 1.90 5.92
CA GLN A 365 -4.54 2.13 7.32
C GLN A 365 -6.06 2.18 7.54
N ASP A 366 -6.78 3.02 6.79
CA ASP A 366 -8.22 3.16 6.93
C ASP A 366 -8.94 1.84 6.53
N LEU A 367 -8.48 1.15 5.47
CA LEU A 367 -9.01 -0.14 5.03
C LEU A 367 -8.88 -1.22 6.10
N LYS A 368 -7.74 -1.29 6.79
CA LYS A 368 -7.51 -2.31 7.83
C LYS A 368 -8.22 -1.97 9.13
N GLN A 369 -8.07 -0.74 9.60
CA GLN A 369 -8.54 -0.32 10.92
C GLN A 369 -10.03 0.00 10.93
N GLU A 370 -10.50 0.73 9.91
CA GLU A 370 -11.87 1.27 9.88
C GLU A 370 -12.85 0.39 9.10
N VAL A 371 -12.42 -0.39 8.10
CA VAL A 371 -13.33 -1.30 7.36
C VAL A 371 -12.85 -2.75 7.35
N GLY A 372 -11.90 -3.09 8.21
CA GLY A 372 -11.61 -4.47 8.57
C GLY A 372 -11.02 -5.36 7.48
N LEU A 373 -10.31 -4.80 6.49
CA LEU A 373 -9.66 -5.57 5.40
C LEU A 373 -8.78 -6.73 5.92
N GLY A 374 -8.21 -6.60 7.12
CA GLY A 374 -7.40 -7.63 7.77
C GLY A 374 -8.18 -8.66 8.59
N HIS A 375 -9.51 -8.54 8.69
CA HIS A 375 -10.36 -9.34 9.57
C HIS A 375 -10.94 -10.59 8.91
N PHE A 376 -10.57 -10.90 7.66
CA PHE A 376 -11.00 -12.13 7.01
C PHE A 376 -10.44 -13.38 7.71
N GLU A 377 -11.34 -14.30 8.06
CA GLU A 377 -11.03 -15.55 8.78
C GLU A 377 -11.19 -16.81 7.92
N GLY A 378 -11.74 -16.67 6.71
CA GLY A 378 -11.84 -17.78 5.78
C GLY A 378 -10.49 -18.20 5.20
N ARG A 379 -10.49 -19.38 4.57
CA ARG A 379 -9.27 -19.99 4.01
C ARG A 379 -9.23 -19.96 2.48
N GLY A 380 -10.36 -19.74 1.83
CA GLY A 380 -10.51 -19.87 0.37
C GLY A 380 -10.05 -18.65 -0.42
N TRP A 381 -9.58 -18.90 -1.64
CA TRP A 381 -9.20 -17.90 -2.64
C TRP A 381 -10.35 -16.93 -2.92
N ARG A 382 -11.54 -17.45 -3.22
CA ARG A 382 -12.74 -16.64 -3.50
C ARG A 382 -13.11 -15.78 -2.30
N GLY A 383 -13.21 -16.38 -1.11
CA GLY A 383 -13.56 -15.66 0.11
C GLY A 383 -12.63 -14.49 0.43
N PHE A 384 -11.32 -14.64 0.19
CA PHE A 384 -10.36 -13.56 0.37
C PHE A 384 -10.67 -12.37 -0.56
N HIS A 385 -10.85 -12.65 -1.86
CA HIS A 385 -11.12 -11.59 -2.86
C HIS A 385 -12.51 -10.97 -2.66
N HIS A 386 -13.50 -11.75 -2.27
CA HIS A 386 -14.84 -11.27 -1.96
C HIS A 386 -14.86 -10.34 -0.75
N HIS A 387 -14.20 -10.73 0.35
CA HIS A 387 -14.06 -9.85 1.51
C HIS A 387 -13.34 -8.54 1.15
N ALA A 388 -12.21 -8.62 0.45
CA ALA A 388 -11.47 -7.44 0.02
C ALA A 388 -12.32 -6.51 -0.86
N THR A 389 -13.10 -7.10 -1.78
CA THR A 389 -14.03 -6.34 -2.64
C THR A 389 -15.09 -5.61 -1.84
N MET A 390 -15.66 -6.24 -0.81
CA MET A 390 -16.62 -5.60 0.08
C MET A 390 -16.00 -4.50 0.94
N CYS A 391 -14.77 -4.69 1.44
CA CYS A 391 -14.04 -3.63 2.13
C CYS A 391 -13.77 -2.43 1.22
N ILE A 392 -13.32 -2.66 -0.02
CA ILE A 392 -13.10 -1.60 -1.02
C ILE A 392 -14.43 -0.92 -1.38
N ALA A 393 -15.53 -1.67 -1.51
CA ALA A 393 -16.85 -1.12 -1.78
C ALA A 393 -17.36 -0.21 -0.64
N ALA A 394 -17.20 -0.63 0.61
CA ALA A 394 -17.53 0.18 1.78
C ALA A 394 -16.63 1.44 1.85
N TYR A 395 -15.34 1.27 1.61
CA TYR A 395 -14.38 2.37 1.57
C TYR A 395 -14.70 3.40 0.47
N GLY A 396 -15.08 2.94 -0.72
CA GLY A 396 -15.51 3.79 -1.83
C GLY A 396 -16.73 4.66 -1.51
N PHE A 397 -17.68 4.13 -0.74
CA PHE A 397 -18.79 4.93 -0.22
C PHE A 397 -18.31 6.01 0.76
N LEU A 398 -17.44 5.66 1.72
CA LEU A 398 -16.89 6.61 2.68
C LEU A 398 -16.09 7.74 2.01
N ILE A 399 -15.33 7.42 0.96
CA ILE A 399 -14.66 8.42 0.13
C ILE A 399 -15.70 9.34 -0.53
N SER A 400 -16.71 8.76 -1.17
CA SER A 400 -17.76 9.54 -1.86
C SER A 400 -18.47 10.51 -0.91
N GLU A 401 -18.75 10.08 0.33
CA GLU A 401 -19.33 10.93 1.37
C GLU A 401 -18.36 12.03 1.81
N ARG A 402 -17.08 11.70 2.05
CA ARG A 402 -16.06 12.70 2.39
C ARG A 402 -15.97 13.79 1.33
N GLU A 403 -16.06 13.43 0.06
CA GLU A 403 -16.02 14.37 -1.06
C GLU A 403 -17.21 15.34 -1.08
N THR A 404 -18.33 15.02 -0.40
CA THR A 404 -19.47 15.94 -0.22
C THR A 404 -19.24 17.00 0.87
N ILE A 405 -18.27 16.82 1.76
CA ILE A 405 -18.02 17.72 2.90
C ILE A 405 -17.09 18.85 2.45
N PRO A 406 -17.51 20.14 2.48
CA PRO A 406 -16.64 21.25 2.10
C PRO A 406 -15.37 21.27 2.97
N PRO A 407 -14.19 21.60 2.41
CA PRO A 407 -12.93 21.60 3.16
C PRO A 407 -12.91 22.64 4.31
N SER A 408 -13.80 23.64 4.27
CA SER A 408 -13.97 24.70 5.26
C SER A 408 -15.29 24.61 6.06
N GLY A 409 -16.07 23.54 5.88
CA GLY A 409 -17.35 23.38 6.57
C GLY A 409 -17.16 23.04 8.05
N ALA A 410 -17.97 23.63 8.94
CA ALA A 410 -18.06 23.20 10.33
C ALA A 410 -18.35 21.68 10.37
N ARG A 411 -17.48 20.92 11.06
CA ARG A 411 -17.57 19.46 11.18
C ARG A 411 -18.77 19.08 12.06
N ARG A 412 -19.98 19.22 11.52
CA ARG A 412 -21.23 18.79 12.17
C ARG A 412 -21.46 17.32 11.89
N THR A 413 -20.63 16.46 12.47
CA THR A 413 -20.88 15.02 12.49
C THR A 413 -21.54 14.66 13.81
N ARG A 414 -22.83 14.31 13.80
CA ARG A 414 -23.40 13.55 14.91
C ARG A 414 -22.68 12.20 14.97
N PRO A 415 -22.13 11.78 16.14
CA PRO A 415 -21.59 10.44 16.29
C PRO A 415 -22.68 9.42 15.94
N ILE A 416 -22.44 8.55 14.98
CA ILE A 416 -23.32 7.40 14.73
C ILE A 416 -22.93 6.34 15.78
N PRO A 417 -23.84 5.91 16.67
CA PRO A 417 -23.55 4.86 17.62
C PRO A 417 -23.12 3.59 16.88
N LEU A 418 -21.91 3.09 17.17
CA LEU A 418 -21.49 1.79 16.67
C LEU A 418 -22.33 0.70 17.36
N ALA A 419 -22.73 -0.31 16.59
CA ALA A 419 -23.41 -1.47 17.13
C ALA A 419 -22.43 -2.21 18.04
N ARG A 420 -22.67 -2.13 19.35
CA ARG A 420 -21.92 -2.92 20.34
C ARG A 420 -22.49 -4.32 20.36
N ILE A 421 -21.59 -5.30 20.29
CA ILE A 421 -21.94 -6.70 20.51
C ILE A 421 -22.37 -6.83 21.99
N PRO A 422 -23.50 -7.49 22.30
CA PRO A 422 -23.92 -7.72 23.67
C PRO A 422 -22.81 -8.38 24.50
N ALA A 423 -22.60 -7.91 25.75
CA ALA A 423 -21.48 -8.33 26.59
C ALA A 423 -21.53 -9.81 27.00
N ASP A 424 -22.73 -10.38 27.02
CA ASP A 424 -23.03 -11.78 27.29
C ASP A 424 -22.82 -12.71 26.08
N ARG A 425 -22.59 -12.12 24.89
CA ARG A 425 -22.43 -12.89 23.66
C ARG A 425 -21.05 -13.56 23.59
N ARG A 426 -21.07 -14.88 23.54
CA ARG A 426 -19.87 -15.71 23.35
C ARG A 426 -19.61 -16.00 21.85
N PRO A 427 -18.41 -15.72 21.33
CA PRO A 427 -18.00 -16.14 19.99
C PRO A 427 -18.02 -17.67 19.86
N ARG A 428 -18.29 -18.20 18.66
CA ARG A 428 -18.20 -19.65 18.45
C ARG A 428 -16.75 -20.11 18.47
N GLY A 429 -16.49 -21.18 19.22
CA GLY A 429 -15.15 -21.79 19.34
C GLY A 429 -14.28 -21.22 20.46
N SER A 430 -14.78 -20.32 21.31
CA SER A 430 -14.05 -19.91 22.53
C SER A 430 -14.07 -21.04 23.57
N ALA A 431 -12.90 -21.50 24.01
CA ALA A 431 -12.79 -22.38 25.18
C ALA A 431 -13.21 -21.63 26.46
N VAL A 432 -13.53 -22.37 27.53
CA VAL A 432 -14.00 -21.86 28.85
C VAL A 432 -12.95 -21.00 29.58
N ALA A 433 -11.71 -20.94 29.08
CA ALA A 433 -10.65 -20.14 29.69
C ALA A 433 -10.76 -18.66 29.32
N ASP A 434 -10.27 -17.80 30.23
CA ASP A 434 -10.15 -16.36 30.02
C ASP A 434 -9.59 -16.05 28.62
N PRO A 435 -10.14 -15.04 27.93
CA PRO A 435 -9.65 -14.65 26.62
C PRO A 435 -8.14 -14.48 26.70
N THR A 436 -7.41 -15.13 25.78
CA THR A 436 -5.98 -14.88 25.63
C THR A 436 -5.79 -13.38 25.62
N SER A 437 -4.99 -12.87 26.55
CA SER A 437 -4.82 -11.45 26.77
C SER A 437 -4.61 -10.74 25.44
N TYR A 438 -5.33 -9.62 25.27
CA TYR A 438 -5.12 -8.67 24.19
C TYR A 438 -3.63 -8.58 23.89
N SER A 439 -3.20 -9.05 22.72
CA SER A 439 -2.01 -8.44 22.16
C SER A 439 -2.42 -7.01 21.89
N LYS A 440 -1.75 -6.05 22.54
CA LYS A 440 -1.82 -4.62 22.21
C LYS A 440 -1.33 -4.46 20.77
N PHE A 441 -2.13 -4.85 19.80
CA PHE A 441 -2.01 -4.44 18.42
C PHE A 441 -3.13 -3.44 18.18
N ASP A 442 -2.72 -2.22 17.85
CA ASP A 442 -3.55 -1.08 17.45
C ASP A 442 -4.26 -0.29 18.55
N ARG A 443 -3.44 0.34 19.39
CA ARG A 443 -3.51 1.81 19.59
C ARG A 443 -2.09 2.37 19.50
N ASN A 444 -1.53 2.39 18.30
CA ASN A 444 -0.46 3.36 18.04
C ASN A 444 -1.12 4.61 17.50
N ASP A 445 -1.31 5.59 18.38
CA ASP A 445 -1.24 6.98 17.95
C ASP A 445 0.04 7.13 17.13
N ALA A 446 -0.03 7.83 16.00
CA ALA A 446 1.16 8.19 15.26
C ALA A 446 2.16 8.79 16.24
N ALA A 447 3.25 8.07 16.52
CA ALA A 447 4.31 8.57 17.37
C ALA A 447 4.83 9.83 16.68
N ALA A 448 4.47 10.97 17.24
CA ALA A 448 5.15 12.23 17.01
C ALA A 448 6.65 11.95 17.13
N ALA A 449 7.41 12.40 16.14
CA ALA A 449 8.85 12.36 16.16
C ALA A 449 9.35 12.93 17.49
N ARG A 450 9.75 12.05 18.42
CA ARG A 450 10.53 12.45 19.58
C ARG A 450 11.98 12.46 19.15
N THR A 451 12.44 13.65 18.82
CA THR A 451 13.82 14.10 18.99
C THR A 451 14.34 13.63 20.35
N GLY A 452 15.47 12.93 20.36
CA GLY A 452 16.14 12.51 21.59
C GLY A 452 17.53 11.98 21.26
N ALA A 453 18.53 12.85 21.44
CA ALA A 453 19.94 12.58 21.28
C ALA A 453 20.39 11.35 22.09
N ARG A 454 21.23 10.51 21.49
CA ARG A 454 22.12 9.59 22.23
C ARG A 454 23.53 10.19 22.20
N PRO A 455 24.15 10.46 23.35
CA PRO A 455 25.60 10.54 23.42
C PRO A 455 26.17 9.11 23.55
N HIS A 456 27.10 8.76 22.66
CA HIS A 456 28.08 7.68 22.84
C HIS A 456 29.36 8.28 23.45
N PRO A 457 30.38 7.49 23.87
CA PRO A 457 30.47 6.04 24.13
C PRO A 457 31.19 5.69 25.47
N GLY A 458 31.24 4.40 25.83
CA GLY A 458 32.13 3.88 26.88
C GLY A 458 32.18 2.35 26.86
N GLU A 459 33.39 1.80 26.85
CA GLU A 459 33.78 0.41 26.53
C GLU A 459 33.32 -0.69 27.52
N MET A 460 33.39 -1.93 27.04
CA MET A 460 33.12 -3.18 27.77
C MET A 460 34.22 -3.50 28.82
N SER A 461 33.85 -4.17 29.93
CA SER A 461 34.19 -5.60 30.20
C SER A 461 34.41 -5.94 31.68
N LEU A 462 33.79 -7.05 32.10
CA LEU A 462 34.19 -8.07 33.09
C LEU A 462 34.21 -7.83 34.63
N LEU A 463 33.49 -8.77 35.29
CA LEU A 463 33.87 -9.60 36.46
C LEU A 463 33.48 -9.22 37.90
N CYS A 464 32.74 -10.18 38.50
CA CYS A 464 32.83 -10.80 39.82
C CYS A 464 32.70 -9.99 41.13
N ASP A 465 31.60 -10.30 41.82
CA ASP A 465 31.54 -11.00 43.13
C ASP A 465 32.11 -10.38 44.43
N GLN A 466 31.21 -10.44 45.42
CA GLN A 466 31.41 -10.62 46.86
C GLN A 466 31.65 -9.41 47.78
N LEU A 467 30.54 -8.99 48.38
CA LEU A 467 30.30 -8.88 49.83
C LEU A 467 31.47 -9.29 50.75
N ARG A 468 31.93 -8.36 51.60
CA ARG A 468 32.01 -8.55 53.07
C ARG A 468 32.18 -7.23 53.83
N LEU A 469 31.16 -6.99 54.67
CA LEU A 469 31.12 -6.43 56.02
C LEU A 469 31.37 -4.91 56.29
N PRO A 470 30.49 -4.27 57.11
CA PRO A 470 30.57 -2.90 57.64
C PRO A 470 31.25 -2.92 59.05
N PRO A 471 31.25 -1.88 59.94
CA PRO A 471 30.42 -0.65 59.95
C PRO A 471 31.02 0.68 60.49
N ARG A 472 30.36 1.78 60.04
CA ARG A 472 30.01 3.01 60.79
C ARG A 472 31.16 3.89 61.38
N PRO A 473 30.84 5.08 61.93
CA PRO A 473 30.32 6.27 61.25
C PRO A 473 31.13 7.52 61.66
N SER A 474 30.89 8.69 61.08
CA SER A 474 31.04 9.99 61.76
C SER A 474 30.45 11.11 60.92
N PHE A 475 29.54 11.84 61.53
CA PHE A 475 28.85 13.01 61.02
C PHE A 475 29.75 14.24 60.98
N VAL A 476 29.27 15.24 60.23
CA VAL A 476 29.11 16.67 60.60
C VAL A 476 29.72 17.63 59.57
N THR A 477 28.80 18.32 58.86
CA THR A 477 28.78 19.68 58.27
C THR A 477 30.10 20.36 57.86
N GLN A 478 30.17 21.08 56.74
CA GLN A 478 29.18 21.98 56.14
C GLN A 478 28.87 21.70 54.68
#